data_AF-A0A926K2R2-F1
#
_entry.id   AF-A0A926K2R2-F1
#
_cell.length_a   1.000
_cell.length_b   1.000
_cell.length_c   1.000
_cell.angle_alpha   90.00
_cell.angle_beta   90.00
_cell.angle_gamma   90.00
#
_symmetry.space_group_name_H-M   'P 1'
#
loop_
_entity.id
_entity.type
_entity.pdbx_description
1 polymer ?
#
loop_
_entity_poly.entity_id
_entity_poly.type
_entity_poly.pdbx_seq_one_letter_code
_entity_poly.pdbx_strand_id
1 'polypeptide(L)'
;MRTTALSARRSSRSSRWVALLLLSTVLPVASCSNGSTSYCDAVRDAEQEWSEAGASLQDPAAAARLVTTVRRIEASPPDEVRADWRKLLDLFERFTVDNPDLSSLTKQLAGLESAAKRVETHAKETCGVDLGR
;
A
#
# COMPACT_ATOMS: atom_id res chain seq x y z
N MET A 1 13.66 66.49 -26.31
CA MET A 1 13.63 66.20 -27.76
C MET A 1 15.04 65.77 -28.19
N ARG A 2 15.15 64.64 -28.93
CA ARG A 2 16.32 64.12 -29.71
C ARG A 2 17.51 63.53 -28.90
N THR A 3 17.59 62.21 -28.68
CA THR A 3 18.06 61.08 -29.54
C THR A 3 19.57 60.77 -29.45
N THR A 4 19.88 59.65 -28.75
CA THR A 4 20.81 58.53 -29.05
C THR A 4 22.20 58.79 -29.61
N ALA A 5 23.22 58.23 -28.92
CA ALA A 5 24.06 57.13 -29.44
C ALA A 5 25.10 56.71 -28.39
N LEU A 6 25.04 55.47 -27.89
CA LEU A 6 26.11 54.86 -27.11
C LEU A 6 26.59 53.59 -27.83
N SER A 7 27.91 53.52 -27.90
CA SER A 7 28.70 52.75 -28.85
C SER A 7 28.86 51.28 -28.47
N ALA A 8 28.84 50.45 -29.52
CA ALA A 8 29.50 49.17 -29.78
C ALA A 8 30.08 48.27 -28.65
N ARG A 9 29.68 46.99 -28.76
CA ARG A 9 30.46 45.73 -28.72
C ARG A 9 31.37 45.44 -27.51
N ARG A 10 31.10 44.34 -26.80
CA ARG A 10 31.80 43.05 -27.02
C ARG A 10 31.13 41.86 -26.33
N SER A 11 31.14 40.77 -27.07
CA SER A 11 30.91 39.38 -26.72
C SER A 11 31.54 38.91 -25.39
N SER A 12 30.85 38.07 -24.63
CA SER A 12 31.10 36.62 -24.63
C SER A 12 30.30 35.86 -23.56
N ARG A 13 29.97 34.60 -23.89
CA ARG A 13 29.65 33.46 -23.00
C ARG A 13 28.25 33.44 -22.39
N SER A 14 27.34 32.98 -23.24
CA SER A 14 26.43 31.86 -23.00
C SER A 14 26.76 31.05 -21.74
N SER A 15 25.98 31.24 -20.67
CA SER A 15 25.77 30.23 -19.65
C SER A 15 24.28 29.95 -19.61
N ARG A 16 23.82 29.18 -20.60
CA ARG A 16 22.50 28.55 -20.56
C ARG A 16 22.63 27.45 -19.52
N TRP A 17 22.22 27.75 -18.29
CA TRP A 17 22.02 26.75 -17.26
C TRP A 17 20.94 25.80 -17.78
N VAL A 18 21.38 24.66 -18.29
CA VAL A 18 20.52 23.54 -18.65
C VAL A 18 19.98 23.00 -17.33
N ALA A 19 18.72 23.32 -17.04
CA ALA A 19 17.94 22.64 -16.02
C ALA A 19 17.82 21.18 -16.44
N LEU A 20 18.63 20.30 -15.84
CA LEU A 20 18.48 18.87 -15.95
C LEU A 20 17.28 18.47 -15.09
N LEU A 21 16.08 18.53 -15.67
CA LEU A 21 14.91 17.86 -15.12
C LEU A 21 15.16 16.36 -15.23
N LEU A 22 15.57 15.75 -14.13
CA LEU A 22 15.54 14.30 -13.94
C LEU A 22 14.07 13.87 -14.01
N LEU A 23 13.64 13.49 -15.22
CA LEU A 23 12.38 12.80 -15.46
C LEU A 23 12.54 11.38 -14.92
N SER A 24 12.25 11.21 -13.63
CA SER A 24 12.04 9.90 -13.02
C SER A 24 10.79 9.31 -13.66
N THR A 25 11.00 8.50 -14.69
CA THR A 25 9.95 7.69 -15.30
C THR A 25 9.57 6.59 -14.31
N VAL A 26 8.61 6.90 -13.45
CA VAL A 26 7.86 5.88 -12.72
C VAL A 26 7.10 5.10 -13.78
N LEU A 27 7.62 3.94 -14.17
CA LEU A 27 6.87 3.00 -15.00
C LEU A 27 5.66 2.57 -14.15
N PRO A 28 4.41 2.86 -14.57
CA PRO A 28 3.29 2.17 -13.98
C PRO A 28 3.46 0.70 -14.39
N VAL A 29 3.77 -0.15 -13.42
CA VAL A 29 3.62 -1.59 -13.57
C VAL A 29 2.14 -1.86 -13.84
N ALA A 30 1.78 -1.82 -15.12
CA ALA A 30 0.51 -2.32 -15.63
C ALA A 30 0.54 -3.85 -15.51
N SER A 31 0.41 -4.32 -14.27
CA SER A 31 0.17 -5.72 -13.96
C SER A 31 -1.24 -6.09 -14.43
N CYS A 32 -1.35 -7.23 -15.12
CA CYS A 32 -2.48 -7.64 -15.94
C CYS A 32 -3.87 -7.36 -15.32
N SER A 33 -4.63 -6.50 -16.00
CA SER A 33 -5.84 -5.78 -15.59
C SER A 33 -7.06 -6.60 -15.10
N ASN A 34 -7.02 -7.93 -15.04
CA ASN A 34 -8.20 -8.72 -14.65
C ASN A 34 -8.20 -9.19 -13.19
N GLY A 35 -7.02 -9.48 -12.62
CA GLY A 35 -6.90 -9.83 -11.20
C GLY A 35 -6.88 -8.58 -10.30
N SER A 36 -6.20 -7.53 -10.77
CA SER A 36 -5.97 -6.27 -10.06
C SER A 36 -7.28 -5.58 -9.67
N THR A 37 -8.30 -5.58 -10.54
CA THR A 37 -9.61 -4.97 -10.23
C THR A 37 -10.34 -5.71 -9.12
N SER A 38 -10.46 -7.04 -9.21
CA SER A 38 -11.13 -7.85 -8.18
C SER A 38 -10.47 -7.74 -6.81
N TYR A 39 -9.14 -7.70 -6.78
CA TYR A 39 -8.37 -7.52 -5.56
C TYR A 39 -8.60 -6.13 -4.97
N CYS A 40 -8.47 -5.07 -5.76
CA CYS A 40 -8.64 -3.70 -5.26
C CYS A 40 -10.08 -3.40 -4.83
N ASP A 41 -11.09 -4.00 -5.46
CA ASP A 41 -12.48 -3.95 -5.00
C ASP A 41 -12.63 -4.61 -3.63
N ALA A 42 -12.10 -5.83 -3.46
CA ALA A 42 -12.13 -6.53 -2.17
C ALA A 42 -11.39 -5.77 -1.06
N VAL A 43 -10.24 -5.15 -1.38
CA VAL A 43 -9.47 -4.32 -0.44
C VAL A 43 -10.24 -3.07 -0.03
N ARG A 44 -10.89 -2.40 -0.98
CA ARG A 44 -11.71 -1.22 -0.72
C ARG A 44 -12.93 -1.54 0.14
N ASP A 45 -13.62 -2.64 -0.17
CA ASP A 45 -14.76 -3.12 0.62
C ASP A 45 -14.36 -3.50 2.06
N ALA A 46 -13.09 -3.88 2.26
CA ALA A 46 -12.53 -4.23 3.55
C ALA A 46 -12.01 -3.05 4.38
N GLU A 47 -11.89 -1.84 3.81
CA GLU A 47 -11.20 -0.69 4.45
C GLU A 47 -11.71 -0.43 5.87
N GLN A 48 -13.02 -0.37 6.05
CA GLN A 48 -13.63 -0.12 7.36
C GLN A 48 -13.33 -1.24 8.35
N GLU A 49 -13.59 -2.49 7.99
CA GLU A 49 -13.36 -3.64 8.89
C GLU A 49 -11.87 -3.81 9.23
N TRP A 50 -10.99 -3.46 8.30
CA TRP A 50 -9.55 -3.48 8.53
C TRP A 50 -9.11 -2.42 9.54
N SER A 51 -9.64 -1.20 9.46
CA SER A 51 -9.35 -0.14 10.44
C SER A 51 -9.75 -0.52 11.86
N GLU A 52 -10.75 -1.40 11.99
CA GLU A 52 -11.25 -1.92 13.26
C GLU A 52 -10.65 -3.30 13.61
N ALA A 53 -9.65 -3.79 12.86
CA ALA A 53 -9.15 -5.16 13.01
C ALA A 53 -8.67 -5.44 14.44
N GLY A 54 -7.86 -4.57 15.02
CA GLY A 54 -7.35 -4.74 16.39
C GLY A 54 -8.46 -4.79 17.46
N ALA A 55 -9.56 -4.05 17.28
CA ALA A 55 -10.72 -4.12 18.16
C ALA A 55 -11.53 -5.40 17.92
N SER A 56 -11.70 -5.81 16.66
CA SER A 56 -12.42 -7.02 16.27
C SER A 56 -11.79 -8.30 16.84
N LEU A 57 -10.48 -8.33 17.06
CA LEU A 57 -9.80 -9.49 17.66
C LEU A 57 -10.12 -9.71 19.15
N GLN A 58 -10.82 -8.77 19.81
CA GLN A 58 -11.26 -8.91 21.20
C GLN A 58 -12.60 -9.65 21.33
N ASP A 59 -13.31 -9.85 20.22
CA ASP A 59 -14.60 -10.55 20.17
C ASP A 59 -14.53 -11.69 19.12
N PRO A 60 -14.68 -12.96 19.51
CA PRO A 60 -14.55 -14.09 18.57
C PRO A 60 -15.48 -14.01 17.36
N ALA A 61 -16.69 -13.46 17.54
CA ALA A 61 -17.64 -13.29 16.44
C ALA A 61 -17.22 -12.17 15.48
N ALA A 62 -16.68 -11.06 15.99
CA ALA A 62 -16.09 -9.99 15.17
C ALA A 62 -14.82 -10.47 14.44
N ALA A 63 -13.96 -11.23 15.11
CA ALA A 63 -12.79 -11.87 14.49
C ALA A 63 -13.22 -12.79 13.33
N ALA A 64 -14.29 -13.57 13.48
CA ALA A 64 -14.81 -14.41 12.41
C ALA A 64 -15.35 -13.61 11.21
N ARG A 65 -15.96 -12.44 11.44
CA ARG A 65 -16.35 -11.51 10.37
C ARG A 65 -15.12 -10.97 9.64
N LEU A 66 -14.11 -10.52 10.37
CA LEU A 66 -12.84 -10.07 9.79
C LEU A 66 -12.16 -11.16 8.96
N VAL A 67 -12.11 -12.40 9.46
CA VAL A 67 -11.60 -13.57 8.71
C VAL A 67 -12.35 -13.75 7.39
N THR A 68 -13.67 -13.62 7.40
CA THR A 68 -14.49 -13.72 6.18
C THR A 68 -14.12 -12.64 5.17
N THR A 69 -13.87 -11.42 5.62
CA THR A 69 -13.44 -10.32 4.77
C THR A 69 -12.05 -10.53 4.20
N VAL A 70 -11.09 -10.97 5.01
CA VAL A 70 -9.73 -11.25 4.53
C VAL A 70 -9.71 -12.42 3.55
N ARG A 71 -10.56 -13.44 3.73
CA ARG A 71 -10.71 -14.52 2.73
C ARG A 71 -11.20 -14.02 1.37
N ARG A 72 -12.03 -12.97 1.32
CA ARG A 72 -12.43 -12.35 0.03
C ARG A 72 -11.25 -11.71 -0.68
N ILE A 73 -10.36 -11.06 0.07
CA ILE A 73 -9.11 -10.48 -0.47
C ILE A 73 -8.18 -11.60 -0.94
N GLU A 74 -8.09 -12.69 -0.17
CA GLU A 74 -7.20 -13.84 -0.43
C GLU A 74 -7.63 -14.70 -1.64
N ALA A 75 -8.84 -14.52 -2.15
CA ALA A 75 -9.33 -15.24 -3.33
C ALA A 75 -8.57 -14.87 -4.63
N SER A 76 -8.03 -13.64 -4.72
CA SER A 76 -7.33 -13.17 -5.93
C SER A 76 -6.18 -12.18 -5.68
N PRO A 77 -5.36 -12.31 -4.61
CA PRO A 77 -4.29 -11.37 -4.34
C PRO A 77 -3.17 -11.51 -5.39
N PRO A 78 -2.51 -10.39 -5.75
CA PRO A 78 -1.26 -10.41 -6.50
C PRO A 78 -0.22 -11.29 -5.80
N ASP A 79 0.65 -11.94 -6.58
CA ASP A 79 1.70 -12.83 -6.08
C ASP A 79 2.57 -12.16 -5.00
N GLU A 80 2.83 -10.87 -5.17
CA GLU A 80 3.67 -10.02 -4.32
C GLU A 80 3.21 -9.97 -2.86
N VAL A 81 1.88 -10.01 -2.62
CA VAL A 81 1.28 -9.87 -1.30
C VAL A 81 0.49 -11.10 -0.83
N ARG A 82 0.33 -12.12 -1.69
CA ARG A 82 -0.42 -13.35 -1.35
C ARG A 82 0.04 -14.00 -0.05
N ALA A 83 1.35 -14.15 0.12
CA ALA A 83 1.92 -14.78 1.30
C ALA A 83 1.69 -13.95 2.58
N ASP A 84 1.55 -12.64 2.46
CA ASP A 84 1.33 -11.76 3.59
C ASP A 84 -0.14 -11.71 3.99
N TRP A 85 -1.06 -11.66 3.02
CA TRP A 85 -2.48 -11.87 3.27
C TRP A 85 -2.75 -13.21 3.96
N ARG A 86 -2.08 -14.27 3.52
CA ARG A 86 -2.18 -15.59 4.16
C ARG A 86 -1.74 -15.58 5.63
N LYS A 87 -0.59 -14.96 5.94
CA LYS A 87 -0.11 -14.85 7.33
C LYS A 87 -1.09 -14.09 8.24
N LEU A 88 -1.70 -13.03 7.71
CA LEU A 88 -2.66 -12.22 8.46
C LEU A 88 -3.98 -12.99 8.65
N LEU A 89 -4.42 -13.73 7.63
CA LEU A 89 -5.56 -14.65 7.76
C LEU A 89 -5.30 -15.70 8.86
N ASP A 90 -4.15 -16.38 8.81
CA ASP A 90 -3.76 -17.39 9.80
C ASP A 90 -3.67 -16.81 11.23
N LEU A 91 -3.33 -15.52 11.36
CA LEU A 91 -3.36 -14.81 12.62
C LEU A 91 -4.80 -14.61 13.10
N PHE A 92 -5.67 -14.04 12.26
CA PHE A 92 -7.04 -13.69 12.65
C PHE A 92 -7.89 -14.92 12.96
N GLU A 93 -7.68 -16.04 12.25
CA GLU A 93 -8.36 -17.30 12.53
C GLU A 93 -8.15 -17.78 13.98
N ARG A 94 -6.99 -17.49 14.58
CA ARG A 94 -6.72 -17.86 15.98
C ARG A 94 -7.63 -17.15 16.97
N PHE A 95 -8.07 -15.93 16.66
CA PHE A 95 -8.94 -15.13 17.54
C PHE A 95 -10.43 -15.46 17.37
N THR A 96 -10.79 -16.42 16.52
CA THR A 96 -12.20 -16.84 16.32
C THR A 96 -12.74 -17.75 17.42
N VAL A 97 -11.94 -17.99 18.48
CA VAL A 97 -12.29 -18.82 19.64
C VAL A 97 -12.14 -18.03 20.94
N ASP A 98 -12.85 -18.42 21.99
CA ASP A 98 -12.89 -17.69 23.27
C ASP A 98 -11.53 -17.59 23.98
N ASN A 99 -10.64 -18.58 23.79
CA ASN A 99 -9.32 -18.64 24.42
C ASN A 99 -8.24 -18.98 23.38
N PRO A 100 -7.75 -17.99 22.62
CA PRO A 100 -6.76 -18.22 21.58
C PRO A 100 -5.42 -18.67 22.19
N ASP A 101 -4.77 -19.67 21.60
CA ASP A 101 -3.39 -20.01 21.93
C ASP A 101 -2.42 -19.04 21.25
N LEU A 102 -1.84 -18.15 22.05
CA LEU A 102 -0.91 -17.11 21.62
C LEU A 102 0.56 -17.47 21.93
N SER A 103 0.84 -18.68 22.41
CA SER A 103 2.19 -19.10 22.83
C SER A 103 3.25 -18.97 21.73
N SER A 104 2.84 -19.15 20.46
CA SER A 104 3.72 -19.00 19.30
C SER A 104 3.77 -17.56 18.75
N LEU A 105 2.87 -16.68 19.18
CA LEU A 105 2.66 -15.37 18.56
C LEU A 105 3.83 -14.42 18.79
N THR A 106 4.41 -14.44 20.00
CA THR A 106 5.53 -13.56 20.38
C THR A 106 6.71 -13.69 19.44
N LYS A 107 7.01 -14.90 18.96
CA LYS A 107 8.10 -15.16 18.01
C LYS A 107 7.77 -14.72 16.58
N GLN A 108 6.49 -14.60 16.26
CA GLN A 108 5.98 -14.30 14.91
C GLN A 108 5.59 -12.84 14.74
N LEU A 109 5.49 -12.08 15.83
CA LEU A 109 4.96 -10.70 15.84
C LEU A 109 5.66 -9.78 14.84
N ALA A 110 7.00 -9.76 14.82
CA ALA A 110 7.76 -8.94 13.86
C ALA A 110 7.47 -9.33 12.40
N GLY A 111 7.25 -10.62 12.13
CA GLY A 111 6.87 -11.12 10.80
C GLY A 111 5.45 -10.72 10.40
N LEU A 112 4.52 -10.73 11.35
CA LEU A 112 3.13 -10.30 11.17
C LEU A 112 3.02 -8.79 10.95
N GLU A 113 3.72 -7.98 11.77
CA GLU A 113 3.80 -6.52 11.59
C GLU A 113 4.39 -6.15 10.22
N SER A 114 5.41 -6.88 9.79
CA SER A 114 6.00 -6.66 8.46
C SER A 114 5.06 -7.07 7.34
N ALA A 115 4.28 -8.14 7.52
CA ALA A 115 3.25 -8.55 6.56
C ALA A 115 2.13 -7.50 6.46
N ALA A 116 1.63 -7.00 7.59
CA ALA A 116 0.63 -5.94 7.66
C ALA A 116 1.09 -4.69 6.90
N LYS A 117 2.30 -4.19 7.19
CA LYS A 117 2.88 -3.02 6.50
C LYS A 117 3.00 -3.21 5.00
N ARG A 118 3.37 -4.41 4.53
CA ARG A 118 3.49 -4.71 3.10
C ARG A 118 2.13 -4.72 2.41
N VAL A 119 1.10 -5.34 3.00
CA VAL A 119 -0.24 -5.33 2.40
C VAL A 119 -0.85 -3.92 2.42
N GLU A 120 -0.63 -3.14 3.48
CA GLU A 120 -1.06 -1.75 3.58
C GLU A 120 -0.39 -0.87 2.53
N THR A 121 0.93 -0.98 2.38
CA THR A 121 1.70 -0.23 1.37
C THR A 121 1.22 -0.59 -0.03
N HIS A 122 1.08 -1.88 -0.34
CA HIS A 122 0.59 -2.32 -1.63
C HIS A 122 -0.86 -1.88 -1.88
N ALA A 123 -1.75 -1.93 -0.87
CA ALA A 123 -3.12 -1.43 -1.00
C ALA A 123 -3.12 0.07 -1.36
N LYS A 124 -2.25 0.85 -0.71
CA LYS A 124 -2.12 2.28 -0.98
C LYS A 124 -1.55 2.58 -2.36
N GLU A 125 -0.45 1.93 -2.72
CA GLU A 125 0.27 2.20 -3.97
C GLU A 125 -0.45 1.64 -5.20
N THR A 126 -1.08 0.47 -5.08
CA THR A 126 -1.73 -0.22 -6.21
C THR A 126 -3.22 0.06 -6.31
N CYS A 127 -3.93 0.14 -5.18
CA CYS A 127 -5.39 0.30 -5.13
C CYS A 127 -5.85 1.70 -4.70
N GLY A 128 -4.94 2.55 -4.18
CA GLY A 128 -5.30 3.86 -3.65
C GLY A 128 -6.10 3.81 -2.33
N VAL A 129 -6.10 2.67 -1.63
CA VAL A 129 -6.82 2.46 -0.37
C VAL A 129 -5.87 2.56 0.80
N ASP A 130 -6.19 3.37 1.81
CA ASP A 130 -5.36 3.55 3.00
C ASP A 130 -5.90 2.71 4.16
N LEU A 131 -5.41 1.47 4.26
CA LEU A 131 -5.83 0.52 5.30
C LEU A 131 -5.29 0.87 6.69
N GLY A 132 -4.19 1.62 6.80
CA GLY A 132 -3.51 1.91 8.08
C GLY A 132 -3.96 3.21 8.77
N ARG A 133 -5.12 3.76 8.39
CA ARG A 133 -5.61 5.05 8.88
C ARG A 133 -6.03 5.00 10.35
#